data_AF-A0A0G0PP31-F1
#
_entry.id   AF-A0A0G0PP31-F1
#
_cell.length_a   1.000
_cell.length_b   1.000
_cell.length_c   1.000
_cell.angle_alpha   90.00
_cell.angle_beta   90.00
_cell.angle_gamma   90.00
#
_symmetry.space_group_name_H-M   'P 1'
#
loop_
_entity.id
_entity.type
_entity.pdbx_description
1 polymer ?
#
loop_
_entity_poly.entity_id
_entity_poly.type
_entity_poly.pdbx_seq_one_letter_code
_entity_poly.pdbx_strand_id
1 'polypeptide(L)'
;MKKGGQYPDYVIRLVRRGYAKFPCKTVHEQIEIDGSVGYVASPLLHYSYRTTEDYWKKADSYTTLTASEMKSTGVPNNVQTWIQYMNIKPIKTFLSLFIRHKGFMDGWYGFLFAFWSALHFPIAYKKYRKML
;
A
#
# COMPACT_ATOMS: atom_id res chain seq x y z
N MET A 1 -6.48 -8.86 -10.53
CA MET A 1 -6.40 -9.88 -9.45
C MET A 1 -7.71 -9.90 -8.69
N LYS A 2 -8.16 -11.07 -8.21
CA LYS A 2 -9.44 -11.19 -7.46
C LYS A 2 -9.24 -11.58 -5.99
N LYS A 3 -8.04 -12.00 -5.61
CA LYS A 3 -7.65 -12.38 -4.25
C LYS A 3 -6.49 -11.47 -3.79
N GLY A 4 -5.79 -11.87 -2.74
CA GLY A 4 -4.68 -11.08 -2.18
C GLY A 4 -5.14 -9.79 -1.49
N GLY A 5 -6.42 -9.69 -1.11
CA GLY A 5 -6.98 -8.52 -0.44
C GLY A 5 -7.18 -7.32 -1.36
N GLN A 6 -7.11 -7.52 -2.68
CA GLN A 6 -7.28 -6.48 -3.70
C GLN A 6 -8.71 -6.35 -4.24
N TYR A 7 -9.60 -7.31 -3.93
CA TYR A 7 -10.97 -7.30 -4.42
C TYR A 7 -11.94 -7.92 -3.39
N PRO A 8 -13.13 -7.33 -3.18
CA PRO A 8 -13.55 -6.02 -3.69
C PRO A 8 -12.77 -4.87 -3.01
N ASP A 9 -12.39 -3.85 -3.78
CA ASP A 9 -11.72 -2.63 -3.30
C ASP A 9 -12.60 -1.42 -3.64
N TYR A 10 -13.35 -0.93 -2.65
CA TYR A 10 -14.28 0.18 -2.83
C TYR A 10 -13.53 1.50 -2.63
N VAL A 11 -13.44 2.28 -3.70
CA VAL A 11 -12.80 3.60 -3.72
C VAL A 11 -13.70 4.63 -4.39
N ILE A 12 -13.71 5.85 -3.86
CA ILE A 12 -14.45 6.97 -4.45
C ILE A 12 -13.68 7.43 -5.70
N ARG A 13 -14.33 7.34 -6.87
CA ARG A 13 -13.72 7.69 -8.17
C ARG A 13 -14.35 8.91 -8.84
N LEU A 14 -15.62 9.18 -8.53
CA LEU A 14 -16.38 10.28 -9.11
C LEU A 14 -16.95 11.14 -7.98
N VAL A 15 -16.72 12.43 -8.06
CA VAL A 15 -17.15 13.40 -7.06
C VAL A 15 -17.73 14.65 -7.73
N ARG A 16 -18.70 15.29 -7.07
CA ARG A 16 -19.22 16.59 -7.51
C ARG A 16 -18.33 17.70 -6.98
N ARG A 17 -17.94 18.65 -7.84
CA ARG A 17 -17.13 19.82 -7.45
C ARG A 17 -17.80 20.57 -6.30
N GLY A 18 -17.03 20.89 -5.26
CA GLY A 18 -17.51 21.60 -4.06
C GLY A 18 -17.97 20.68 -2.91
N TYR A 19 -18.13 19.38 -3.15
CA TYR A 19 -18.64 18.41 -2.16
C TYR A 19 -17.62 17.33 -1.77
N ALA A 20 -16.38 17.45 -2.24
CA ALA A 20 -15.30 16.53 -1.96
C ALA A 20 -14.05 17.29 -1.53
N LYS A 21 -13.39 16.79 -0.48
CA LYS A 21 -12.14 17.34 0.04
C LYS A 21 -11.11 16.23 0.19
N PHE A 22 -9.88 16.52 -0.21
CA PHE A 22 -8.72 15.68 0.07
C PHE A 22 -8.03 16.23 1.31
N PRO A 23 -7.92 15.45 2.41
CA PRO A 23 -7.32 15.94 3.65
C PRO A 23 -5.80 16.21 3.53
N CYS A 24 -5.13 15.67 2.52
CA CYS A 24 -3.71 15.86 2.16
C CYS A 24 -2.69 15.55 3.28
N LYS A 25 -3.03 14.67 4.22
CA LYS A 25 -2.18 14.19 5.33
C LYS A 25 -1.33 12.96 4.95
N THR A 26 -1.84 12.01 4.14
CA THR A 26 -1.12 10.77 3.79
C THR A 26 -1.43 10.24 2.37
N VAL A 27 -0.66 9.24 1.89
CA VAL A 27 -0.84 8.65 0.54
C VAL A 27 -2.06 7.72 0.38
N HIS A 28 -2.70 7.32 1.47
CA HIS A 28 -3.85 6.41 1.45
C HIS A 28 -5.12 7.06 1.99
N GLU A 29 -5.23 8.38 1.85
CA GLU A 29 -6.39 9.10 2.35
C GLU A 29 -7.67 8.78 1.59
N GLN A 30 -8.74 8.67 2.36
CA GLN A 30 -10.08 8.62 1.82
C GLN A 30 -10.56 10.04 1.55
N ILE A 31 -11.28 10.21 0.44
CA ILE A 31 -11.91 11.47 0.09
C ILE A 31 -13.01 11.73 1.12
N GLU A 32 -12.97 12.90 1.75
CA GLU A 32 -14.06 13.37 2.60
C GLU A 32 -15.19 13.90 1.71
N ILE A 33 -16.39 13.34 1.85
CA ILE A 33 -17.57 13.71 1.08
C ILE A 33 -18.58 14.40 1.98
N ASP A 34 -19.04 15.56 1.55
CA ASP A 34 -20.19 16.24 2.13
C ASP A 34 -21.46 15.80 1.37
N GLY A 35 -22.08 14.70 1.83
CA GLY A 35 -23.23 14.10 1.18
C GLY A 35 -23.21 12.56 1.21
N SER A 36 -24.01 11.94 0.35
CA SER A 36 -24.10 10.48 0.24
C SER A 36 -23.13 9.90 -0.79
N VAL A 37 -22.67 8.68 -0.52
CA VAL A 37 -21.82 7.89 -1.44
C VAL A 37 -22.62 6.65 -1.88
N GLY A 38 -22.56 6.33 -3.17
CA GLY A 38 -23.19 5.15 -3.75
C GLY A 38 -22.19 4.25 -4.45
N TYR A 39 -22.66 3.05 -4.83
CA TYR A 39 -21.88 2.06 -5.57
C TYR A 39 -22.33 1.99 -7.02
N VAL A 40 -21.38 1.80 -7.93
CA VAL A 40 -21.69 1.38 -9.31
C VAL A 40 -21.97 -0.12 -9.35
N ALA A 41 -22.91 -0.54 -10.20
CA ALA A 41 -23.32 -1.95 -10.28
C ALA A 41 -22.22 -2.87 -10.83
N SER A 42 -21.26 -2.32 -11.58
CA SER A 42 -20.18 -3.08 -12.21
C SER A 42 -18.80 -2.61 -11.73
N PRO A 43 -17.84 -3.53 -11.52
CA PRO A 43 -16.48 -3.15 -11.15
C PRO A 43 -15.80 -2.29 -12.21
N LEU A 44 -15.06 -1.27 -11.77
CA LEU A 44 -14.19 -0.49 -12.63
C LEU A 44 -12.83 -1.19 -12.76
N LEU A 45 -12.35 -1.41 -13.98
CA LEU A 45 -11.00 -1.92 -14.22
C LEU A 45 -9.96 -0.85 -13.86
N HIS A 46 -9.05 -1.18 -12.94
CA HIS A 46 -8.03 -0.27 -12.46
C HIS A 46 -6.63 -0.72 -12.91
N TYR A 47 -6.11 -0.10 -13.96
CA TYR A 47 -4.74 -0.30 -14.45
C TYR A 47 -3.83 0.80 -13.90
N SER A 48 -3.23 0.56 -12.73
CA SER A 48 -2.40 1.55 -12.04
C SER A 48 -1.05 1.83 -12.73
N TYR A 49 -0.58 0.90 -13.57
CA TYR A 49 0.75 0.92 -14.16
C TYR A 49 0.65 0.55 -15.63
N ARG A 50 1.41 1.23 -16.49
CA ARG A 50 1.52 0.88 -17.91
C ARG A 50 2.75 0.02 -18.16
N THR A 51 3.82 0.25 -17.40
CA THR A 51 5.06 -0.53 -17.48
C THR A 51 5.58 -0.96 -16.11
N THR A 52 6.61 -1.82 -16.12
CA THR A 52 7.36 -2.22 -14.93
C THR A 52 8.08 -1.06 -14.27
N GLU A 53 8.56 -0.09 -15.06
CA GLU A 53 9.27 1.09 -14.57
C GLU A 53 8.32 2.02 -13.80
N ASP A 54 7.06 2.16 -14.26
CA ASP A 54 6.04 2.92 -13.55
C ASP A 54 5.79 2.34 -12.15
N TYR A 55 5.73 1.01 -12.06
CA TYR A 55 5.61 0.31 -10.79
C TYR A 55 6.78 0.65 -9.85
N TRP A 56 8.00 0.52 -10.34
CA TRP A 56 9.20 0.76 -9.53
C TRP A 56 9.34 2.21 -9.08
N LYS A 57 9.02 3.17 -9.95
CA LYS A 57 8.98 4.61 -9.57
C LYS A 57 8.00 4.87 -8.43
N LYS A 58 6.81 4.26 -8.49
CA LYS A 58 5.80 4.41 -7.44
C LYS A 58 6.21 3.70 -6.14
N ALA A 59 6.75 2.48 -6.25
CA ALA A 59 7.28 1.75 -5.11
C ALA A 59 8.42 2.51 -4.41
N ASP A 60 9.32 3.13 -5.18
CA ASP A 60 10.37 3.98 -4.65
C ASP A 60 9.79 5.19 -3.90
N SER A 61 8.85 5.91 -4.52
CA SER A 61 8.17 7.07 -3.91
C SER A 61 7.45 6.69 -2.61
N TYR A 62 6.74 5.57 -2.58
CA TYR A 62 5.97 5.11 -1.42
C TYR A 62 6.90 4.67 -0.28
N THR A 63 7.97 3.93 -0.58
CA THR A 63 8.95 3.54 0.44
C THR A 63 9.72 4.73 0.99
N THR A 64 9.99 5.76 0.17
CA THR A 64 10.56 7.03 0.63
C THR A 64 9.60 7.76 1.57
N LEU A 65 8.32 7.84 1.22
CA LEU A 65 7.34 8.49 2.09
C LEU A 65 7.18 7.76 3.44
N THR A 66 7.09 6.42 3.43
CA THR A 66 7.03 5.66 4.69
C THR A 66 8.31 5.87 5.51
N ALA A 67 9.48 5.99 4.88
CA ALA A 67 10.73 6.32 5.58
C ALA A 67 10.69 7.71 6.23
N SER A 68 10.19 8.72 5.52
CA SER A 68 9.99 10.07 6.05
C SER A 68 8.98 10.08 7.20
N GLU A 69 7.89 9.32 7.10
CA GLU A 69 6.90 9.15 8.17
C GLU A 69 7.53 8.52 9.42
N MET A 70 8.32 7.45 9.27
CA MET A 70 9.07 6.84 10.38
C MET A 70 10.00 7.84 11.08
N LYS A 71 10.67 8.70 10.31
CA LYS A 71 11.52 9.77 10.87
C LYS A 71 10.70 10.82 11.61
N SER A 72 9.60 11.30 11.02
CA SER A 72 8.75 12.31 11.63
C SER A 72 8.06 11.84 12.91
N THR A 73 7.73 10.55 13.00
CA THR A 73 7.09 9.92 14.16
C THR A 73 8.07 9.45 15.22
N GLY A 74 9.38 9.57 14.98
CA GLY A 74 10.42 9.23 15.95
C GLY A 74 10.58 7.74 16.21
N VAL A 75 10.43 6.90 15.18
CA VAL A 75 10.56 5.43 15.32
C VAL A 75 11.94 5.06 15.91
N PRO A 76 12.03 4.37 17.07
CA PRO A 76 13.32 4.08 17.69
C PRO A 76 14.25 3.26 16.79
N ASN A 77 15.53 3.66 16.64
CA ASN A 77 16.52 2.89 15.88
C ASN A 77 17.27 1.90 16.79
N ASN A 78 16.60 0.82 17.19
CA ASN A 78 17.17 -0.24 18.01
C ASN A 78 17.04 -1.61 17.32
N VAL A 79 17.65 -2.64 17.92
CA VAL A 79 17.64 -4.01 17.38
C VAL A 79 16.21 -4.55 17.24
N GLN A 80 15.33 -4.22 18.18
CA GLN A 80 13.92 -4.66 18.13
C GLN A 80 13.20 -4.09 16.91
N THR A 81 13.32 -2.79 16.65
CA THR A 81 12.76 -2.15 15.45
C THR A 81 13.37 -2.75 14.18
N TRP A 82 14.68 -3.01 14.16
CA TRP A 82 15.32 -3.66 13.03
C TRP A 82 14.71 -5.04 12.73
N ILE A 83 14.54 -5.89 13.74
CA ILE A 83 13.90 -7.22 13.57
C ILE A 83 12.46 -7.07 13.09
N GLN A 84 11.71 -6.10 13.64
CA GLN A 84 10.32 -5.86 13.26
C GLN A 84 10.17 -5.52 11.77
N TYR A 85 10.96 -4.57 11.25
CA TYR A 85 10.81 -4.12 9.86
C TYR A 85 11.51 -5.02 8.85
N MET A 86 12.57 -5.72 9.25
CA MET A 86 13.31 -6.60 8.35
C MET A 86 12.68 -8.00 8.22
N ASN A 87 12.02 -8.50 9.27
CA ASN A 87 11.52 -9.88 9.31
C ASN A 87 10.02 -9.95 9.62
N ILE A 88 9.59 -9.45 10.78
CA ILE A 88 8.23 -9.70 11.29
C ILE A 88 7.17 -9.08 10.37
N LYS A 89 7.29 -7.78 10.04
CA LYS A 89 6.33 -7.08 9.17
C LYS A 89 6.27 -7.66 7.75
N PRO A 90 7.41 -7.94 7.07
CA PRO A 90 7.40 -8.62 5.76
C PRO A 90 6.74 -9.99 5.78
N ILE A 91 7.15 -10.87 6.71
CA ILE A 91 6.62 -12.23 6.78
C ILE A 91 5.13 -12.21 7.07
N LYS A 92 4.70 -11.39 8.05
CA LYS A 92 3.27 -11.23 8.38
C LYS A 92 2.48 -10.73 7.18
N THR A 93 3.00 -9.74 6.45
CA THR A 93 2.33 -9.20 5.25
C THR A 93 2.23 -10.24 4.15
N PHE A 94 3.32 -10.94 3.85
CA PHE A 94 3.33 -11.99 2.83
C PHE A 94 2.32 -13.09 3.15
N LEU A 95 2.37 -13.67 4.36
CA LEU A 95 1.46 -14.75 4.77
C LEU A 95 0.00 -14.26 4.77
N SER A 96 -0.23 -13.03 5.20
CA SER A 96 -1.54 -12.40 5.19
C SER A 96 -2.10 -12.25 3.76
N LEU A 97 -1.31 -11.72 2.83
CA LEU A 97 -1.78 -11.51 1.44
C LEU A 97 -1.86 -12.83 0.67
N PHE A 98 -0.84 -13.68 0.79
CA PHE A 98 -0.72 -14.90 0.02
C PHE A 98 -1.63 -16.01 0.54
N ILE A 99 -1.62 -16.29 1.85
CA ILE A 99 -2.38 -17.39 2.45
C ILE A 99 -3.76 -16.92 2.93
N ARG A 100 -3.80 -16.00 3.90
CA ARG A 100 -5.07 -15.57 4.52
C ARG A 100 -6.03 -14.95 3.51
N HIS A 101 -5.51 -14.11 2.61
CA HIS A 101 -6.29 -13.51 1.53
C HIS A 101 -6.29 -14.33 0.22
N LYS A 102 -5.82 -15.57 0.26
CA LYS A 102 -5.85 -16.53 -0.85
C LYS A 102 -5.18 -16.00 -2.13
N GLY A 103 -4.15 -15.16 -2.00
CA GLY A 103 -3.36 -14.67 -3.13
C GLY A 103 -2.82 -15.81 -4.01
N PHE A 104 -2.55 -16.99 -3.44
CA PHE A 104 -2.15 -18.18 -4.22
C PHE A 104 -3.15 -18.57 -5.32
N MET A 105 -4.45 -18.23 -5.19
CA MET A 105 -5.45 -18.51 -6.23
C MET A 105 -5.30 -17.61 -7.47
N ASP A 106 -4.61 -16.48 -7.35
CA ASP A 106 -4.23 -15.62 -8.48
C ASP A 106 -2.89 -16.06 -9.11
N GLY A 107 -2.34 -17.20 -8.71
CA GLY A 107 -1.12 -17.79 -9.25
C GLY A 107 0.12 -16.90 -9.09
N TRP A 108 0.90 -16.77 -10.16
CA TRP A 108 2.14 -15.99 -10.18
C TRP A 108 1.91 -14.50 -9.80
N TYR A 109 0.82 -13.91 -10.29
CA TYR A 109 0.49 -12.51 -9.96
C TYR A 109 0.19 -12.32 -8.47
N GLY A 110 -0.49 -13.29 -7.86
CA GLY A 110 -0.74 -13.30 -6.42
C GLY A 110 0.53 -13.41 -5.58
N PHE A 111 1.46 -14.26 -6.01
CA PHE A 111 2.77 -14.38 -5.38
C PHE A 111 3.56 -13.07 -5.49
N LEU A 112 3.72 -12.52 -6.69
CA LEU A 112 4.45 -11.28 -6.93
C LEU A 112 3.88 -10.13 -6.10
N PHE A 113 2.56 -9.98 -6.08
CA PHE A 113 1.90 -8.94 -5.29
C PHE A 113 2.21 -9.07 -3.79
N ALA A 114 2.06 -10.27 -3.23
CA ALA A 114 2.36 -10.51 -1.81
C ALA A 114 3.84 -10.28 -1.48
N PHE A 115 4.73 -10.73 -2.37
CA PHE A 115 6.19 -10.60 -2.20
C PHE A 115 6.63 -9.14 -2.23
N TRP A 116 6.22 -8.38 -3.25
CA TRP A 116 6.61 -6.97 -3.33
C TRP A 116 5.98 -6.12 -2.23
N SER A 117 4.73 -6.42 -1.83
CA SER A 117 4.10 -5.76 -0.68
C SER A 117 4.86 -6.02 0.62
N ALA A 118 5.40 -7.24 0.80
CA ALA A 118 6.24 -7.56 1.94
C ALA A 118 7.60 -6.84 1.90
N LEU A 119 8.21 -6.69 0.72
CA LEU A 119 9.48 -5.98 0.55
C LEU A 119 9.40 -4.47 0.77
N HIS A 120 8.20 -3.88 0.74
CA HIS A 120 7.99 -2.47 1.10
C HIS A 120 8.64 -2.11 2.44
N PHE A 121 8.44 -2.94 3.48
CA PHE A 121 8.93 -2.66 4.84
C PHE A 121 10.47 -2.61 4.95
N PRO A 122 11.25 -3.61 4.50
CA PRO A 122 12.70 -3.57 4.61
C PRO A 122 13.30 -2.48 3.72
N ILE A 123 12.72 -2.19 2.55
CA ILE A 123 13.18 -1.11 1.68
C ILE A 123 12.95 0.24 2.35
N ALA A 124 11.74 0.50 2.85
CA ALA A 124 11.42 1.73 3.58
C ALA A 124 12.30 1.88 4.83
N TYR A 125 12.53 0.81 5.59
CA TYR A 125 13.37 0.87 6.79
C TYR A 125 14.86 1.12 6.48
N LYS A 126 15.38 0.55 5.38
CA LYS A 126 16.73 0.88 4.90
C LYS A 126 16.85 2.35 4.52
N LYS A 127 15.84 2.92 3.86
CA LYS A 127 15.80 4.36 3.55
C LYS A 127 15.73 5.19 4.83
N TYR A 128 14.87 4.82 5.77
CA TYR A 128 14.74 5.48 7.07
C TYR A 128 16.09 5.54 7.81
N ARG A 129 16.82 4.43 7.88
CA ARG A 129 18.15 4.40 8.50
C ARG A 129 19.20 5.28 7.82
N LYS A 130 19.05 5.60 6.53
CA LYS A 130 19.92 6.56 5.81
C LYS A 130 19.53 8.02 6.07
N MET A 131 18.34 8.27 6.60
CA MET A 131 17.83 9.61 6.92
C MET A 131 18.10 10.02 8.36
N LEU A 132 18.52 9.08 9.22
CA LEU A 132 18.99 9.34 10.59
C LEU A 132 20.39 9.93 10.56
#